data_AF-M2WJE6-F1
#
_entry.id   AF-M2WJE6-F1
#
_cell.length_a   1.000
_cell.length_b   1.000
_cell.length_c   1.000
_cell.angle_alpha   90.00
_cell.angle_beta   90.00
_cell.angle_gamma   90.00
#
_symmetry.space_group_name_H-M   'P 1'
#
loop_
_entity.id
_entity.type
_entity.pdbx_description
1 polymer ?
#
loop_
_entity_poly.entity_id
_entity_poly.type
_entity_poly.pdbx_seq_one_letter_code
_entity_poly.pdbx_strand_id
1 'polypeptide(L)'
;MVHSSKPCWNTFRVQKKGRHRIDIAFRDRIPEVADHEDIPYVRFVVEKTWRWRPPVGLGHPHATTHDIAYDGMPIPKGAHIHLDGYALRHDPSRHPEPDPLHAGAI
;
A
#
# COMPACT_ATOMS: atom_id res chain seq x y z
N MET A 1 17.64 -14.97 5.70
CA MET A 1 17.68 -13.63 5.06
C MET A 1 18.12 -13.81 3.61
N VAL A 2 17.20 -14.23 2.74
CA VAL A 2 17.52 -14.54 1.34
C VAL A 2 17.62 -13.23 0.56
N HIS A 3 18.84 -12.91 0.15
CA HIS A 3 19.14 -11.86 -0.81
C HIS A 3 18.69 -12.35 -2.19
N SER A 4 17.43 -12.06 -2.55
CA SER A 4 16.91 -12.28 -3.90
C SER A 4 17.14 -11.03 -4.74
N SER A 5 17.93 -11.19 -5.79
CA SER A 5 18.32 -10.26 -6.84
C SER A 5 17.15 -9.85 -7.76
N LYS A 6 16.04 -9.36 -7.20
CA LYS A 6 14.98 -8.71 -8.01
C LYS A 6 15.29 -7.21 -8.15
N PRO A 7 15.32 -6.63 -9.37
CA PRO A 7 15.58 -5.21 -9.59
C PRO A 7 14.31 -4.40 -9.28
N CYS A 8 13.81 -4.43 -8.04
CA CYS A 8 12.53 -3.82 -7.67
C CYS A 8 12.62 -2.38 -7.14
N TRP A 9 13.80 -1.75 -7.19
CA TRP A 9 14.09 -0.50 -6.47
C TRP A 9 14.46 0.71 -7.34
N ASN A 10 13.92 0.87 -8.54
CA ASN A 10 14.20 2.09 -9.31
C ASN A 10 13.36 3.31 -8.85
N THR A 11 13.29 3.51 -7.52
CA THR A 11 12.58 4.59 -6.82
C THR A 11 13.02 5.96 -7.33
N PHE A 12 14.27 6.10 -7.78
CA PHE A 12 14.82 7.36 -8.29
C PHE A 12 14.10 7.87 -9.55
N ARG A 13 13.75 6.98 -10.49
CA ARG A 13 13.00 7.38 -11.69
C ARG A 13 11.58 7.82 -11.35
N VAL A 14 10.95 7.10 -10.42
CA VAL A 14 9.59 7.40 -9.93
C VAL A 14 9.57 8.75 -9.22
N GLN A 15 10.54 8.98 -8.32
CA GLN A 15 10.69 10.25 -7.60
C GLN A 15 10.94 11.42 -8.56
N LYS A 16 11.83 11.25 -9.55
CA LYS A 16 12.08 12.27 -10.59
C LYS A 16 10.83 12.59 -11.41
N LYS A 17 10.08 11.58 -11.86
CA LYS A 17 8.81 11.79 -12.59
C LYS A 17 7.78 12.50 -11.70
N GLY A 18 7.70 12.14 -10.43
CA GLY A 18 6.81 12.80 -9.46
C GLY A 18 7.16 14.27 -9.23
N ARG A 19 8.46 14.56 -9.02
CA ARG A 19 8.97 15.93 -8.88
C ARG A 19 8.62 16.76 -10.12
N HIS A 20 8.95 16.26 -11.30
CA HIS A 20 8.67 16.96 -12.56
C HIS A 20 7.17 17.28 -12.74
N ARG A 21 6.27 16.37 -12.36
CA ARG A 21 4.82 16.61 -12.46
C ARG A 21 4.35 17.68 -11.48
N ILE A 22 4.89 17.71 -10.26
CA ILE A 22 4.62 18.80 -9.30
C ILE A 22 5.15 20.12 -9.85
N ASP A 23 6.40 20.16 -10.33
CA ASP A 23 7.04 21.40 -10.80
C ASP A 23 6.30 22.00 -12.02
N ILE A 24 5.68 21.17 -12.87
CA ILE A 24 4.84 21.64 -13.98
C ILE A 24 3.50 22.20 -13.48
N ALA A 25 2.85 21.52 -12.53
CA ALA A 25 1.51 21.86 -12.07
C ALA A 25 1.51 23.08 -11.12
N PHE A 26 2.58 23.27 -10.35
CA PHE A 26 2.68 24.30 -9.31
C PHE A 26 3.96 25.13 -9.47
N ARG A 27 4.13 25.77 -10.63
CA ARG A 27 5.32 26.59 -10.93
C ARG A 27 5.50 27.78 -9.98
N ASP A 28 4.39 28.47 -9.71
CA ASP A 28 4.41 29.80 -9.07
C ASP A 28 3.99 29.77 -7.60
N ARG A 29 3.64 28.59 -7.07
CA ARG A 29 3.20 28.40 -5.68
C ARG A 29 3.49 27.00 -5.17
N ILE A 30 3.43 26.83 -3.85
CA ILE A 30 3.56 25.52 -3.21
C ILE A 30 2.20 24.79 -3.29
N PRO A 31 2.17 23.45 -3.46
CA PRO A 31 0.93 22.67 -3.40
C PRO A 31 0.24 22.77 -2.04
N GLU A 32 -1.08 22.79 -2.06
CA GLU A 32 -1.96 22.81 -0.89
C GLU A 32 -2.84 21.55 -0.85
N VAL A 33 -3.54 21.32 0.27
CA VAL A 33 -4.41 20.15 0.44
C VAL A 33 -5.54 20.11 -0.60
N ALA A 34 -6.04 21.28 -1.01
CA ALA A 34 -7.08 21.39 -2.03
C ALA A 34 -6.64 20.87 -3.41
N ASP A 35 -5.33 20.80 -3.67
CA ASP A 35 -4.76 20.37 -4.96
C ASP A 35 -4.63 18.85 -5.08
N HIS A 36 -5.17 18.08 -4.13
CA HIS A 36 -5.01 16.63 -4.08
C HIS A 36 -5.40 15.93 -5.39
N GLU A 37 -6.44 16.41 -6.08
CA GLU A 37 -6.89 15.85 -7.36
C GLU A 37 -5.98 16.23 -8.54
N ASP A 38 -5.18 17.30 -8.42
CA ASP A 38 -4.27 17.79 -9.46
C ASP A 38 -2.90 17.07 -9.47
N ILE A 39 -2.65 16.19 -8.50
CA ILE A 39 -1.42 15.40 -8.36
C ILE A 39 -1.62 13.88 -8.51
N PRO A 40 -2.33 13.39 -9.56
CA PRO A 40 -2.75 12.00 -9.66
C PRO A 40 -1.58 11.00 -9.67
N TYR A 41 -0.42 11.40 -10.20
CA TYR A 41 0.77 10.55 -10.19
C TYR A 41 1.35 10.34 -8.80
N VAL A 42 1.46 11.42 -8.03
CA VAL A 42 2.01 11.35 -6.68
C VAL A 42 1.05 10.57 -5.79
N ARG A 43 -0.26 10.82 -5.93
CA ARG A 43 -1.30 10.02 -5.28
C ARG A 43 -1.16 8.53 -5.59
N PHE A 44 -1.07 8.18 -6.86
CA PHE A 44 -0.86 6.79 -7.29
C PHE A 44 0.40 6.17 -6.67
N VAL A 45 1.52 6.90 -6.63
CA VAL A 45 2.77 6.41 -6.03
C VAL A 45 2.59 6.13 -4.53
N VAL A 46 1.92 7.03 -3.81
CA VAL A 46 1.61 6.84 -2.39
C VAL A 46 0.73 5.60 -2.21
N GLU A 47 -0.42 5.52 -2.89
CA GLU A 47 -1.34 4.40 -2.79
C GLU A 47 -0.67 3.05 -3.10
N LYS A 48 0.12 2.99 -4.17
CA LYS A 48 0.86 1.77 -4.52
C LYS A 48 1.94 1.42 -3.49
N THR A 49 2.57 2.41 -2.88
CA THR A 49 3.55 2.19 -1.80
C THR A 49 2.85 1.57 -0.59
N TRP A 50 1.71 2.11 -0.19
CA TRP A 50 0.90 1.56 0.91
C TRP A 50 0.36 0.16 0.61
N ARG A 51 -0.02 -0.13 -0.65
CA ARG A 51 -0.43 -1.48 -1.07
C ARG A 51 0.74 -2.48 -0.98
N TRP A 52 1.90 -2.09 -1.49
CA TRP A 52 3.06 -2.96 -1.64
C TRP A 52 3.83 -3.19 -0.33
N ARG A 53 4.05 -2.12 0.44
CA ARG A 53 4.80 -2.14 1.70
C ARG A 53 4.05 -1.35 2.77
N PRO A 54 2.92 -1.87 3.26
CA PRO A 54 2.21 -1.23 4.35
C PRO A 54 3.11 -1.16 5.60
N PRO A 55 3.15 -0.02 6.32
CA PRO A 55 3.90 0.09 7.56
C PRO A 55 3.48 -0.94 8.63
N VAL A 56 2.20 -1.31 8.64
CA VAL A 56 1.62 -2.29 9.55
C VAL A 56 0.97 -3.43 8.73
N GLY A 57 1.77 -4.46 8.44
CA GLY A 57 1.34 -5.58 7.57
C GLY A 57 0.18 -6.40 8.14
N LEU A 58 0.21 -6.69 9.45
CA LEU A 58 -0.80 -7.51 10.15
C LEU A 58 -1.90 -6.70 10.85
N GLY A 59 -1.93 -5.38 10.63
CA GLY A 59 -2.76 -4.46 11.40
C GLY A 59 -2.44 -4.45 12.90
N HIS A 60 -3.29 -3.77 13.67
CA HIS A 60 -3.27 -3.88 15.12
C HIS A 60 -4.10 -5.11 15.53
N PRO A 61 -3.70 -5.85 16.57
CA PRO A 61 -4.51 -6.95 17.09
C PRO A 61 -5.87 -6.44 17.58
N HIS A 62 -6.93 -7.10 17.15
CA HIS A 62 -8.26 -6.96 17.73
C HIS A 62 -8.49 -8.09 18.74
N ALA A 63 -9.34 -7.87 19.75
CA ALA A 63 -9.70 -8.91 20.72
C ALA A 63 -11.20 -9.20 20.65
N THR A 64 -11.59 -10.48 20.68
CA THR A 64 -12.99 -10.88 20.72
C THR A 64 -13.63 -10.50 22.06
N THR A 65 -14.83 -9.93 22.02
CA THR A 65 -15.57 -9.54 23.24
C THR A 65 -16.42 -10.68 23.83
N HIS A 66 -16.65 -11.73 23.04
CA HIS A 66 -17.39 -12.95 23.37
C HIS A 66 -16.93 -14.09 22.45
N ASP A 67 -17.38 -15.32 22.72
CA ASP A 67 -17.09 -16.47 21.86
C ASP A 67 -17.77 -16.27 20.49
N ILE A 68 -17.01 -16.49 19.41
CA ILE A 68 -17.50 -16.42 18.02
C ILE A 68 -17.15 -17.70 17.27
N ALA A 69 -17.71 -17.89 16.09
CA ALA A 69 -17.31 -18.96 15.17
C ALA A 69 -17.04 -18.37 13.78
N TYR A 70 -15.95 -18.79 13.15
CA TYR A 70 -15.57 -18.41 11.79
C TYR A 70 -15.29 -19.66 10.97
N ASP A 71 -15.96 -19.84 9.83
CA ASP A 71 -15.87 -21.04 8.99
C ASP A 71 -16.03 -22.37 9.77
N GLY A 72 -16.92 -22.38 10.76
CA GLY A 72 -17.15 -23.54 11.65
C GLY A 72 -16.10 -23.75 12.74
N MET A 73 -15.05 -22.93 12.79
CA MET A 73 -14.04 -22.95 13.84
C MET A 73 -14.45 -22.07 15.02
N PRO A 74 -14.51 -22.59 16.26
CA PRO A 74 -14.80 -21.78 17.44
C PRO A 74 -13.59 -20.92 17.81
N ILE A 75 -13.83 -19.65 18.11
CA ILE A 75 -12.84 -18.67 18.57
C ILE A 75 -13.33 -18.13 19.92
N PRO A 76 -12.58 -18.34 21.01
CA PRO A 76 -13.04 -17.95 22.35
C PRO A 76 -12.99 -16.44 22.56
N LYS A 77 -13.74 -15.97 23.56
CA LYS A 77 -13.67 -14.61 24.12
C LYS A 77 -12.24 -14.29 24.54
N GLY A 78 -11.79 -13.08 24.21
CA GLY A 78 -10.43 -12.60 24.51
C GLY A 78 -9.37 -13.09 23.52
N ALA A 79 -9.72 -13.86 22.50
CA ALA A 79 -8.78 -14.25 21.44
C ALA A 79 -8.31 -13.02 20.66
N HIS A 80 -7.00 -12.97 20.37
CA HIS A 80 -6.41 -11.93 19.53
C HIS A 80 -6.51 -12.32 18.05
N ILE A 81 -7.10 -11.43 17.26
CA ILE A 81 -7.29 -11.60 15.83
C ILE A 81 -6.40 -10.59 15.11
N HIS A 82 -5.53 -11.09 14.25
CA HIS A 82 -4.75 -10.30 13.31
C HIS A 82 -5.34 -10.44 11.92
N LEU A 83 -5.51 -9.31 11.24
CA LEU A 83 -5.85 -9.30 9.82
C LEU A 83 -4.55 -9.19 9.02
N ASP A 84 -4.19 -10.24 8.28
CA ASP A 84 -3.02 -10.20 7.41
C ASP A 84 -3.29 -9.34 6.16
N GLY A 85 -3.21 -8.03 6.37
CA GLY A 85 -3.37 -7.04 5.32
C GLY A 85 -2.27 -7.10 4.27
N TYR A 86 -1.07 -7.62 4.60
CA TYR A 86 -0.03 -7.84 3.61
C TYR A 86 -0.46 -8.94 2.64
N ALA A 87 -0.86 -10.11 3.15
CA ALA A 87 -1.31 -11.23 2.33
C ALA A 87 -2.50 -10.84 1.45
N LEU A 88 -3.51 -10.15 2.02
CA LEU A 88 -4.67 -9.67 1.25
C LEU A 88 -4.29 -8.77 0.07
N ARG A 89 -3.29 -7.89 0.26
CA ARG A 89 -2.82 -6.95 -0.78
C ARG A 89 -1.88 -7.57 -1.82
N HIS A 90 -1.41 -8.80 -1.58
CA HIS A 90 -0.56 -9.56 -2.48
C HIS A 90 -1.25 -10.82 -3.03
N ASP A 91 -2.52 -11.02 -2.71
CA ASP A 91 -3.34 -12.10 -3.25
C ASP A 91 -3.46 -11.95 -4.78
N PRO A 92 -2.89 -12.88 -5.58
CA PRO A 92 -2.89 -12.78 -7.04
C PRO A 92 -4.30 -12.89 -7.65
N SER A 93 -5.26 -13.48 -6.92
CA SER A 93 -6.66 -13.55 -7.35
C SER A 93 -7.35 -12.18 -7.32
N ARG A 94 -6.88 -11.28 -6.44
CA ARG A 94 -7.39 -9.91 -6.26
C ARG A 94 -6.53 -8.88 -7.00
N HIS A 95 -5.24 -9.15 -7.10
CA HIS A 95 -4.24 -8.25 -7.66
C HIS A 95 -3.34 -9.04 -8.62
N PRO A 96 -3.68 -9.07 -9.93
CA PRO A 96 -2.95 -9.84 -10.94
C PRO A 96 -1.45 -9.50 -11.04
N GLU A 97 -1.06 -8.28 -10.66
CA GLU A 97 0.33 -7.83 -10.57
C GLU A 97 0.64 -7.29 -9.16
N PRO A 98 0.93 -8.17 -8.18
CA PRO A 98 1.12 -7.75 -6.80
C PRO A 98 2.49 -7.11 -6.52
N ASP A 99 3.49 -7.33 -7.38
CA ASP A 99 4.89 -6.85 -7.28
C ASP A 99 5.43 -6.38 -8.65
N PRO A 100 6.30 -5.35 -8.79
CA PRO A 100 6.64 -4.21 -7.92
C PRO A 100 5.95 -2.90 -8.39
N LEU A 101 6.34 -1.74 -7.83
CA LEU A 101 5.84 -0.41 -8.20
C LEU A 101 6.17 -0.03 -9.66
N HIS A 102 5.37 -0.51 -10.61
CA HIS A 102 5.45 -0.12 -12.02
C HIS A 102 4.77 1.24 -12.23
N ALA A 103 5.55 2.32 -12.15
CA ALA A 103 5.06 3.67 -12.41
C ALA A 103 4.80 3.99 -13.90
N GLY A 104 4.73 2.96 -14.74
CA GLY A 104 4.33 3.01 -16.16
C GLY A 104 2.85 2.69 -16.40
N ALA A 105 2.09 2.35 -15.35
CA ALA A 105 0.65 2.09 -15.45
C ALA A 105 -0.22 3.37 -15.55
N ILE A 106 0.41 4.54 -15.73
CA ILE A 106 -0.21 5.87 -15.93
C ILE A 106 0.63 6.78 -16.83
#